data_AF-A0A420FHB1-F1
#
_entry.id   AF-A0A420FHB1-F1
#
_cell.length_a   1.000
_cell.length_b   1.000
_cell.length_c   1.000
_cell.angle_alpha   90.00
_cell.angle_beta   90.00
_cell.angle_gamma   90.00
#
_symmetry.space_group_name_H-M   'P 1'
#
loop_
_entity.id
_entity.type
_entity.pdbx_description
1 polymer ?
#
loop_
_entity_poly.entity_id
_entity_poly.type
_entity_poly.pdbx_seq_one_letter_code
_entity_poly.pdbx_strand_id
1 'polypeptide(L)'
;MRSKTIYKLLGSLVVLLAIVSNLKAQDHLIGPTLSYQFQKGSIIKTGAYFAFPFIGDHILRADATANFTWTQRKFAVIPEAAVTYYPQTYVLTPFVRAELTPYTFTPKVGVSLATLVDIDFGYGFSINEKKDYNPIKGFAVSLRFSIPLNYRINM
;
A
#
# COMPACT_ATOMS: atom_id res chain seq x y z
N MET A 1 27.49 31.87 3.09
CA MET A 1 26.45 31.89 2.02
C MET A 1 25.24 31.07 2.46
N ARG A 2 24.17 31.70 2.95
CA ARG A 2 22.92 30.99 3.37
C ARG A 2 22.13 30.61 2.11
N SER A 3 21.96 29.31 1.89
CA SER A 3 21.37 28.76 0.66
C SER A 3 19.88 29.13 0.54
N LYS A 4 19.54 29.98 -0.43
CA LYS A 4 18.16 30.35 -0.81
C LYS A 4 17.29 29.13 -1.14
N THR A 5 17.90 27.98 -1.45
CA THR A 5 17.23 26.72 -1.75
C THR A 5 16.53 26.12 -0.52
N ILE A 6 17.10 26.28 0.68
CA ILE A 6 16.52 25.75 1.92
C ILE A 6 15.18 26.43 2.22
N TYR A 7 15.09 27.74 2.06
CA TYR A 7 13.86 28.50 2.30
C TYR A 7 12.75 28.19 1.29
N LYS A 8 13.09 27.80 0.05
CA LYS A 8 12.11 27.35 -0.94
C LYS A 8 11.54 25.96 -0.60
N LEU A 9 12.39 25.04 -0.15
CA LEU A 9 11.96 23.72 0.33
C LEU A 9 11.13 23.85 1.61
N LEU A 10 11.56 24.68 2.56
CA LEU A 10 10.81 24.95 3.79
C LEU A 10 9.47 25.63 3.47
N GLY A 11 9.45 26.59 2.54
CA GLY A 11 8.25 27.28 2.10
C GLY A 11 7.25 26.32 1.43
N SER A 12 7.72 25.44 0.55
CA SER A 12 6.88 24.39 -0.06
C SER A 12 6.34 23.41 0.99
N LEU A 13 7.14 23.05 1.98
CA LEU A 13 6.73 22.17 3.09
C LEU A 13 5.68 22.83 3.97
N VAL A 14 5.84 24.12 4.28
CA VAL A 14 4.90 24.92 5.09
C VAL A 14 3.58 25.16 4.33
N VAL A 15 3.63 25.38 3.01
CA VAL A 15 2.42 25.49 2.18
C VAL A 15 1.70 24.14 2.08
N LEU A 16 2.43 23.03 1.96
CA LEU A 16 1.83 21.69 2.06
C LEU A 16 1.15 21.48 3.42
N LEU A 17 1.81 21.84 4.51
CA LEU A 17 1.28 21.73 5.89
C LEU A 17 0.04 22.61 6.12
N ALA A 18 -0.01 23.80 5.53
CA ALA A 18 -1.14 24.72 5.69
C ALA A 18 -2.41 24.21 4.99
N ILE A 19 -2.29 23.55 3.84
CA ILE A 19 -3.44 22.99 3.10
C ILE A 19 -4.09 21.83 3.87
N VAL A 20 -3.35 21.10 4.70
CA VAL A 20 -3.85 19.97 5.52
C VAL A 20 -4.75 20.43 6.67
N SER A 21 -4.66 21.70 7.10
CA SER A 21 -5.31 22.18 8.33
C SER A 21 -6.81 22.47 8.24
N ASN A 22 -7.39 22.58 7.03
CA ASN A 22 -8.78 23.04 6.80
C ASN A 22 -9.79 21.94 6.41
N LEU A 23 -9.43 20.66 6.54
CA LEU A 23 -10.30 19.54 6.16
C LEU A 23 -11.15 19.07 7.34
N LYS A 24 -12.48 19.01 7.13
CA LYS A 24 -13.46 18.50 8.10
C LYS A 24 -13.18 17.03 8.46
N ALA A 25 -13.57 16.62 9.66
CA ALA A 25 -13.48 15.22 10.12
C ALA A 25 -14.14 14.27 9.10
N GLN A 26 -13.39 13.28 8.62
CA GLN A 26 -13.86 12.24 7.73
C GLN A 26 -13.37 10.89 8.24
N ASP A 27 -14.29 9.97 8.47
CA ASP A 27 -14.03 8.62 9.02
C ASP A 27 -13.39 7.67 8.00
N HIS A 28 -12.76 8.19 6.94
CA HIS A 28 -12.16 7.37 5.90
C HIS A 28 -10.80 7.92 5.49
N LEU A 29 -9.86 7.00 5.29
CA LEU A 29 -8.51 7.27 4.86
C LEU A 29 -8.40 6.92 3.38
N ILE A 30 -8.11 7.92 2.57
CA ILE A 30 -7.78 7.74 1.16
C ILE A 30 -6.38 8.25 0.90
N GLY A 31 -5.63 7.56 0.06
CA GLY A 31 -4.31 8.03 -0.33
C GLY A 31 -3.62 7.13 -1.34
N PRO A 32 -2.49 7.59 -1.89
CA PRO A 32 -1.66 6.76 -2.72
C PRO A 32 -0.92 5.71 -1.89
N THR A 33 -0.59 4.60 -2.55
CA THR A 33 0.28 3.56 -2.02
C THR A 33 1.46 3.37 -2.94
N LEU A 34 2.62 3.12 -2.34
CA LEU A 34 3.82 2.66 -3.03
C LEU A 34 4.35 1.45 -2.27
N SER A 35 4.62 0.35 -2.97
CA SER A 35 5.17 -0.85 -2.35
C SER A 35 6.20 -1.52 -3.22
N TYR A 36 7.11 -2.21 -2.55
CA TYR A 36 8.07 -3.09 -3.16
C TYR A 36 7.79 -4.51 -2.67
N GLN A 37 7.59 -5.43 -3.61
CA GLN A 37 7.36 -6.83 -3.35
C GLN A 37 8.42 -7.67 -4.05
N PHE A 38 8.97 -8.63 -3.33
CA PHE A 38 9.79 -9.68 -3.90
C PHE A 38 9.01 -10.99 -3.94
N GLN A 39 8.73 -11.48 -5.15
CA GLN A 39 8.06 -12.76 -5.38
C GLN A 39 8.60 -13.39 -6.67
N LYS A 40 9.64 -14.23 -6.56
CA LYS A 40 10.43 -14.77 -7.69
C LYS A 40 11.00 -13.70 -8.64
N GLY A 41 11.04 -12.45 -8.20
CA GLY A 41 11.41 -11.28 -8.97
C GLY A 41 10.96 -10.02 -8.24
N SER A 42 11.55 -8.88 -8.61
CA SER A 42 11.22 -7.57 -8.06
C SER A 42 9.97 -7.02 -8.72
N ILE A 43 9.00 -6.62 -7.89
CA ILE A 43 7.73 -6.03 -8.29
C ILE A 43 7.58 -4.71 -7.55
N ILE A 44 7.35 -3.63 -8.28
CA ILE A 44 6.96 -2.34 -7.69
C ILE A 44 5.47 -2.21 -7.87
N LYS A 45 4.72 -1.94 -6.80
CA LYS A 45 3.28 -1.70 -6.89
C LYS A 45 2.97 -0.27 -6.49
N THR A 46 2.15 0.39 -7.28
CA THR A 46 1.67 1.73 -6.96
C THR A 46 0.18 1.82 -7.26
N GLY A 47 -0.54 2.62 -6.48
CA GLY A 47 -1.98 2.78 -6.66
C GLY A 47 -2.59 3.66 -5.59
N ALA A 48 -3.85 3.41 -5.29
CA ALA A 48 -4.58 4.10 -4.25
C ALA A 48 -5.23 3.10 -3.28
N TYR A 49 -5.45 3.55 -2.07
CA TYR A 49 -6.19 2.81 -1.06
C TYR A 49 -7.34 3.62 -0.52
N PHE A 50 -8.36 2.90 -0.06
CA PHE A 50 -9.50 3.43 0.66
C PHE A 50 -9.72 2.57 1.91
N ALA A 51 -9.50 3.15 3.07
CA ALA A 51 -9.70 2.51 4.36
C ALA A 51 -10.86 3.16 5.11
N PHE A 52 -11.71 2.33 5.70
CA PHE A 52 -12.91 2.71 6.42
C PHE A 52 -13.08 1.85 7.68
N PRO A 53 -13.64 2.42 8.77
CA PRO A 53 -13.97 1.66 9.97
C PRO A 53 -15.08 0.67 9.64
N PHE A 54 -14.97 -0.54 10.18
CA PHE A 54 -15.96 -1.59 9.96
C PHE A 54 -16.81 -1.81 11.22
N ILE A 55 -16.19 -2.28 12.31
CA ILE A 55 -16.86 -2.55 13.59
C ILE A 55 -15.89 -2.16 14.72
N GLY A 56 -16.31 -1.23 15.59
CA GLY A 56 -15.46 -0.73 16.67
C GLY A 56 -14.15 -0.16 16.14
N ASP A 57 -13.02 -0.66 16.67
CA ASP A 57 -11.67 -0.21 16.30
C ASP A 57 -11.07 -0.98 15.10
N HIS A 58 -11.88 -1.79 14.41
CA HIS A 58 -11.43 -2.58 13.27
C HIS A 58 -11.51 -1.76 11.97
N ILE A 59 -10.45 -1.82 11.17
CA ILE A 59 -10.35 -1.10 9.91
C ILE A 59 -10.35 -2.10 8.76
N LEU A 60 -11.22 -1.88 7.78
CA LEU A 60 -11.14 -2.53 6.48
C LEU A 60 -10.53 -1.56 5.48
N ARG A 61 -9.66 -2.09 4.62
CA ARG A 61 -8.99 -1.33 3.59
C ARG A 61 -9.09 -2.06 2.27
N ALA A 62 -9.55 -1.36 1.25
CA ALA A 62 -9.48 -1.78 -0.13
C ALA A 62 -8.32 -1.05 -0.83
N ASP A 63 -7.52 -1.78 -1.59
CA ASP A 63 -6.44 -1.24 -2.40
C ASP A 63 -6.71 -1.56 -3.88
N ALA A 64 -6.52 -0.57 -4.74
CA ALA A 64 -6.49 -0.74 -6.19
C ALA A 64 -5.11 -0.30 -6.68
N THR A 65 -4.31 -1.24 -7.17
CA THR A 65 -2.91 -1.02 -7.51
C THR A 65 -2.54 -1.60 -8.87
N ALA A 66 -1.44 -1.13 -9.42
CA ALA A 66 -0.81 -1.66 -10.61
C ALA A 66 0.58 -2.19 -10.23
N ASN A 67 0.84 -3.45 -10.56
CA ASN A 67 2.09 -4.14 -10.33
C ASN A 67 2.98 -4.00 -11.56
N PHE A 68 4.09 -3.30 -11.40
CA PHE A 68 5.16 -3.17 -12.36
C PHE A 68 6.20 -4.24 -12.09
N THR A 69 6.34 -5.17 -13.03
CA THR A 69 7.30 -6.27 -12.93
C THR A 69 8.21 -6.31 -14.15
N TRP A 70 9.48 -6.64 -13.92
CA TRP A 70 10.51 -6.81 -14.96
C TRP A 70 11.04 -8.25 -15.00
N THR A 71 10.27 -9.20 -14.48
CA THR A 71 10.63 -10.61 -14.48
C THR A 71 10.88 -11.11 -15.91
N GLN A 72 12.02 -11.79 -16.11
CA GLN A 72 12.41 -12.42 -17.38
C GLN A 72 12.58 -11.50 -18.59
N ARG A 73 13.11 -10.28 -18.40
CA ARG A 73 13.38 -9.29 -19.47
C ARG A 73 12.12 -8.76 -20.19
N LYS A 74 10.93 -9.04 -19.66
CA LYS A 74 9.66 -8.50 -20.16
C LYS A 74 9.06 -7.60 -19.09
N PHE A 75 8.84 -6.34 -19.44
CA PHE A 75 8.06 -5.42 -18.62
C PHE A 75 6.57 -5.78 -18.72
N ALA A 76 5.91 -5.94 -17.58
CA ALA A 76 4.47 -6.16 -17.53
C ALA A 76 3.85 -5.29 -16.42
N VAL A 77 2.66 -4.78 -16.72
CA VAL A 77 1.80 -4.07 -15.77
C VAL A 77 0.58 -4.94 -15.51
N ILE A 78 0.36 -5.30 -14.25
CA ILE A 78 -0.73 -6.20 -13.85
C ILE A 78 -1.63 -5.44 -12.87
N PRO A 79 -2.93 -5.25 -13.18
CA PRO A 79 -3.85 -4.68 -12.21
C PRO A 79 -4.03 -5.63 -11.03
N GLU A 80 -4.11 -5.07 -9.83
CA GLU A 80 -4.26 -5.79 -8.58
C GLU A 80 -5.32 -5.09 -7.72
N ALA A 81 -6.25 -5.89 -7.19
CA ALA A 81 -7.15 -5.47 -6.14
C ALA A 81 -6.74 -6.19 -4.85
N ALA A 82 -6.72 -5.48 -3.72
CA ALA A 82 -6.45 -6.11 -2.44
C ALA A 82 -7.45 -5.66 -1.38
N VAL A 83 -7.67 -6.52 -0.40
CA VAL A 83 -8.44 -6.21 0.80
C VAL A 83 -7.57 -6.52 2.00
N THR A 84 -7.45 -5.57 2.91
CA THR A 84 -6.70 -5.68 4.15
C THR A 84 -7.63 -5.48 5.33
N TYR A 85 -7.51 -6.33 6.33
CA TYR A 85 -8.25 -6.25 7.58
C TYR A 85 -7.28 -6.03 8.73
N TYR A 86 -7.50 -4.93 9.46
CA TYR A 86 -6.79 -4.56 10.67
C TYR A 86 -7.73 -4.80 11.86
N PRO A 87 -7.43 -5.77 12.75
CA PRO A 87 -8.26 -6.08 13.91
C PRO A 87 -8.12 -5.05 15.04
N GLN A 88 -7.14 -4.14 14.98
CA GLN A 88 -6.90 -3.17 16.05
C GLN A 88 -6.19 -1.92 15.51
N THR A 89 -6.38 -0.77 16.15
CA THR A 89 -5.78 0.51 15.72
C THR A 89 -4.69 0.96 16.70
N TYR A 90 -3.59 0.20 16.77
CA TYR A 90 -2.40 0.56 17.55
C TYR A 90 -1.25 1.03 16.65
N VAL A 91 -0.21 1.59 17.26
CA VAL A 91 1.03 1.97 16.55
C VAL A 91 1.66 0.77 15.85
N LEU A 92 1.55 -0.43 16.40
CA LEU A 92 1.95 -1.67 15.75
C LEU A 92 0.76 -2.62 15.70
N THR A 93 0.22 -2.83 14.52
CA THR A 93 -1.00 -3.63 14.31
C THR A 93 -0.71 -4.81 13.39
N PRO A 94 -1.01 -6.05 13.80
CA PRO A 94 -1.02 -7.18 12.88
C PRO A 94 -2.18 -7.03 11.90
N PHE A 95 -1.99 -7.42 10.66
CA PHE A 95 -3.07 -7.41 9.66
C PHE A 95 -3.05 -8.66 8.80
N VAL A 96 -4.19 -8.94 8.20
CA VAL A 96 -4.32 -9.94 7.15
C VAL A 96 -4.72 -9.24 5.86
N ARG A 97 -4.11 -9.65 4.75
CA ARG A 97 -4.34 -9.07 3.43
C ARG A 97 -4.57 -10.16 2.41
N ALA A 98 -5.55 -9.99 1.55
CA ALA A 98 -5.74 -10.82 0.38
C ALA A 98 -5.53 -9.96 -0.86
N GLU A 99 -4.54 -10.29 -1.67
CA GLU A 99 -4.29 -9.64 -2.96
C GLU A 99 -4.80 -10.54 -4.09
N LEU A 100 -5.53 -9.96 -5.03
CA LEU A 100 -6.09 -10.63 -6.18
C LEU A 100 -5.59 -9.94 -7.45
N THR A 101 -4.98 -10.73 -8.31
CA THR A 101 -4.64 -10.34 -9.68
C THR A 101 -5.37 -11.27 -10.66
N PRO A 102 -5.45 -10.93 -11.95
CA PRO A 102 -5.97 -11.85 -12.97
C PRO A 102 -5.27 -13.22 -13.03
N TYR A 103 -4.08 -13.34 -12.42
CA TYR A 103 -3.23 -14.54 -12.48
C TYR A 103 -3.08 -15.24 -11.14
N THR A 104 -3.21 -14.53 -10.01
CA THR A 104 -2.84 -15.02 -8.70
C THR A 104 -3.78 -14.56 -7.60
N PHE A 105 -3.96 -15.43 -6.61
CA PHE A 105 -4.53 -15.10 -5.31
C PHE A 105 -3.42 -15.20 -4.27
N THR A 106 -3.16 -14.11 -3.56
CA THR A 106 -2.03 -14.02 -2.63
C THR A 106 -2.53 -13.60 -1.26
N PRO A 107 -2.87 -14.56 -0.38
CA PRO A 107 -3.06 -14.28 1.03
C PRO A 107 -1.72 -13.93 1.68
N LYS A 108 -1.76 -12.92 2.54
CA LYS A 108 -0.63 -12.39 3.28
C LYS A 108 -1.02 -12.04 4.69
N VAL A 109 -0.04 -12.07 5.57
CA VAL A 109 -0.13 -11.61 6.94
C VAL A 109 1.07 -10.71 7.21
N GLY A 110 0.90 -9.72 8.06
CA GLY A 110 1.94 -8.73 8.28
C GLY A 110 1.72 -7.90 9.52
N VAL A 111 2.63 -6.97 9.72
CA VAL A 111 2.55 -5.96 10.76
C VAL A 111 2.63 -4.59 10.11
N SER A 112 1.76 -3.70 10.57
CA SER A 112 1.69 -2.32 10.12
C SER A 112 2.16 -1.41 11.25
N LEU A 113 3.04 -0.48 10.90
CA LEU A 113 3.46 0.62 11.74
C LEU A 113 2.58 1.84 11.42
N ALA A 114 1.70 2.16 12.36
CA ALA A 114 0.78 3.29 12.33
C ALA A 114 -0.04 3.40 11.03
N THR A 115 -0.34 2.28 10.36
CA THR A 115 -1.05 2.23 9.05
C THR A 115 -0.32 2.91 7.89
N LEU A 116 0.92 3.38 8.10
CA LEU A 116 1.75 4.05 7.11
C LEU A 116 2.74 3.09 6.46
N VAL A 117 3.40 2.27 7.27
CA VAL A 117 4.45 1.36 6.80
C VAL A 117 4.04 -0.06 7.13
N ASP A 118 3.79 -0.85 6.09
CA ASP A 118 3.40 -2.24 6.24
C ASP A 118 4.53 -3.16 5.80
N ILE A 119 4.83 -4.15 6.62
CA ILE A 119 5.69 -5.28 6.27
C ILE A 119 4.82 -6.53 6.29
N ASP A 120 4.73 -7.20 5.15
CA ASP A 120 3.95 -8.43 5.02
C ASP A 120 4.70 -9.55 4.32
N PHE A 121 4.29 -10.77 4.64
CA PHE A 121 4.73 -11.98 3.99
C PHE A 121 3.50 -12.83 3.64
N GLY A 122 3.60 -13.60 2.57
CA GLY A 122 2.53 -14.48 2.16
C GLY A 122 2.93 -15.41 1.02
N TYR A 123 1.93 -16.04 0.42
CA TYR A 123 2.15 -17.03 -0.63
C TYR A 123 1.17 -16.82 -1.77
N GLY A 124 1.67 -16.61 -2.99
CA GLY A 124 0.84 -16.47 -4.17
C GLY A 124 0.46 -17.83 -4.75
N PHE A 125 -0.84 -18.13 -4.74
CA PHE A 125 -1.44 -19.24 -5.46
C PHE A 125 -1.78 -18.81 -6.89
N SER A 126 -1.53 -19.67 -7.86
CA SER A 126 -1.83 -19.39 -9.27
C SER A 126 -3.31 -19.70 -9.55
N ILE A 127 -4.05 -18.72 -10.07
CA ILE A 127 -5.43 -18.90 -10.57
C ILE A 127 -5.40 -19.22 -12.06
N ASN A 128 -4.63 -18.44 -12.83
CA ASN A 128 -4.49 -18.60 -14.28
C ASN A 128 -3.02 -18.52 -14.66
N GLU A 129 -2.57 -19.47 -15.48
CA GLU A 129 -1.21 -19.49 -16.02
C GLU A 129 -1.21 -18.84 -17.40
N LYS A 130 -0.57 -17.67 -17.53
CA LYS A 130 -0.32 -17.09 -18.86
C LYS A 130 0.80 -17.90 -19.51
N LYS A 131 0.54 -18.53 -20.67
CA LYS A 131 1.49 -19.43 -21.36
C LYS A 131 2.87 -18.82 -21.65
N ASP A 132 2.98 -17.48 -21.70
CA ASP A 132 4.23 -16.75 -22.01
C ASP A 132 4.90 -16.08 -20.79
N TYR A 133 4.48 -16.41 -19.56
CA TYR A 133 5.00 -15.83 -18.34
C TYR A 133 5.29 -16.92 -17.31
N ASN A 134 6.46 -16.88 -16.65
CA ASN A 134 6.68 -17.79 -15.52
C ASN A 134 5.59 -17.57 -14.46
N PRO A 135 5.08 -18.65 -13.83
CA PRO A 135 4.04 -18.52 -12.83
C PRO A 135 4.49 -17.60 -11.70
N ILE A 136 3.73 -16.53 -11.47
CA ILE A 136 3.91 -15.57 -10.36
C ILE A 136 3.41 -16.24 -9.06
N LYS A 137 3.93 -17.43 -8.76
CA LYS A 137 3.53 -18.26 -7.61
C LYS A 137 4.70 -18.46 -6.67
N GLY A 138 4.43 -18.53 -5.38
CA GLY A 138 5.45 -18.74 -4.35
C GLY A 138 5.43 -17.69 -3.26
N PHE A 139 6.43 -17.75 -2.39
CA PHE A 139 6.60 -16.81 -1.28
C PHE A 139 6.76 -15.38 -1.77
N ALA A 140 5.99 -14.49 -1.15
CA ALA A 140 6.01 -13.06 -1.38
C ALA A 140 6.37 -12.37 -0.07
N VAL A 141 7.31 -11.43 -0.13
CA VAL A 141 7.61 -10.49 0.96
C VAL A 141 7.42 -9.10 0.40
N SER A 142 6.72 -8.22 1.12
CA SER A 142 6.53 -6.85 0.68
C SER A 142 6.68 -5.82 1.78
N LEU A 143 7.15 -4.66 1.35
CA LEU A 143 7.26 -3.43 2.12
C LEU A 143 6.40 -2.38 1.43
N ARG A 144 5.46 -1.78 2.15
CA ARG A 144 4.48 -0.85 1.61
C ARG A 144 4.46 0.44 2.42
N PHE A 145 4.41 1.54 1.69
CA PHE A 145 4.24 2.89 2.19
C PHE A 145 2.87 3.40 1.74
N SER A 146 2.05 3.77 2.70
CA SER A 146 0.72 4.33 2.50
C SER A 146 0.76 5.78 2.96
N ILE A 147 0.47 6.71 2.07
CA ILE A 147 0.47 8.13 2.39
C ILE A 147 -0.99 8.58 2.49
N PRO A 148 -1.56 8.73 3.70
CA PRO A 148 -2.91 9.26 3.82
C PRO A 148 -2.94 10.72 3.36
N LEU A 149 -3.76 11.00 2.34
CA LEU A 149 -4.02 12.37 1.89
C LEU A 149 -4.98 13.09 2.84
N ASN A 150 -5.79 12.33 3.59
CA ASN A 150 -6.64 12.82 4.65
C ASN A 150 -6.04 12.41 6.02
N TYR A 151 -5.13 13.23 6.55
CA TYR A 151 -4.48 12.98 7.85
C TYR A 151 -5.30 13.58 9.00
N ARG A 152 -6.41 12.93 9.39
CA ARG A 152 -7.06 13.18 10.68
C ARG A 152 -7.49 11.86 11.32
N ILE A 153 -6.57 11.27 12.09
CA ILE A 153 -6.90 10.25 13.08
C ILE A 153 -7.24 11.02 14.36
N ASN A 154 -8.50 11.05 14.76
CA ASN A 154 -8.81 11.29 16.18
C ASN A 154 -8.36 10.02 16.91
N MET A 155 -7.32 10.14 17.73
CA MET A 155 -7.15 9.28 18.91
C MET A 155 -7.89 9.95 20.07
#